data_AF-A0A838HHZ1-F1
#
_entry.id   AF-A0A838HHZ1-F1
#
_cell.length_a   1.000
_cell.length_b   1.000
_cell.length_c   1.000
_cell.angle_alpha   90.00
_cell.angle_beta   90.00
_cell.angle_gamma   90.00
#
_symmetry.space_group_name_H-M   'P 1'
#
loop_
_entity.id
_entity.type
_entity.pdbx_description
1 polymer ?
#
loop_
_entity_poly.entity_id
_entity_poly.type
_entity_poly.pdbx_seq_one_letter_code
_entity_poly.pdbx_strand_id
1 'polypeptide(L)'
;MTGSGRSAAALTAVPYDPELAEGARNAVFTCLAVRREERCVLITDESRLSIGAALAEQFAAASEHFTAFVLDDVAPRPLRGFPAEIAAAMEDAQVTCYAASAWRGELPARMEMTAIVDRRRIRHAH
;
A
#
# COMPACT_ATOMS: atom_id res chain seq x y z
N MET A 1 -0.63 -17.87 13.43
CA MET A 1 -0.04 -16.69 14.07
C MET A 1 -0.55 -15.50 13.29
N THR A 2 -1.54 -14.80 13.83
CA THR A 2 -2.14 -13.60 13.24
C THR A 2 -1.14 -12.45 13.41
N GLY A 3 -0.36 -12.16 12.37
CA GLY A 3 0.41 -10.92 12.34
C GLY A 3 -0.57 -9.77 12.23
N SER A 4 -1.00 -9.21 13.36
CA SER A 4 -1.81 -7.99 13.36
C SER A 4 -0.86 -6.83 13.10
N GLY A 5 -0.55 -6.58 11.82
CA GLY A 5 0.19 -5.38 11.43
C GLY A 5 -0.58 -4.11 11.76
N ARG A 6 0.08 -2.95 11.71
CA ARG A 6 -0.60 -1.66 11.89
C ARG A 6 -1.78 -1.54 10.94
N SER A 7 -2.92 -1.14 11.50
CA SER A 7 -4.14 -0.87 10.72
C SER A 7 -4.00 0.42 9.90
N ALA A 8 -4.85 0.60 8.89
CA ALA A 8 -4.96 1.86 8.15
C ALA A 8 -5.17 3.06 9.08
N ALA A 9 -6.01 2.92 10.13
CA ALA A 9 -6.24 3.96 11.12
C ALA A 9 -4.96 4.32 11.92
N ALA A 10 -4.13 3.32 12.25
CA ALA A 10 -2.86 3.56 12.91
C ALA A 10 -1.88 4.32 12.01
N LEU A 11 -1.87 4.01 10.71
CA LEU A 11 -1.04 4.73 9.73
C LEU A 11 -1.48 6.19 9.54
N THR A 12 -2.78 6.48 9.52
CA THR A 12 -3.28 7.86 9.41
C THR A 12 -2.95 8.74 10.63
N ALA A 13 -2.58 8.13 11.76
CA ALA A 13 -2.17 8.85 12.97
C ALA A 13 -0.66 9.15 13.02
N VAL A 14 0.14 8.59 12.10
CA VAL A 14 1.58 8.83 12.03
C VAL A 14 1.82 10.25 11.51
N PRO A 15 2.55 11.10 12.24
CA PRO A 15 2.87 12.45 11.76
C PRO A 15 3.81 12.39 10.56
N TYR A 16 3.60 13.28 9.60
CA TYR A 16 4.43 13.39 8.40
C TYR A 16 4.62 14.87 8.04
N ASP A 17 5.61 15.14 7.18
CA ASP A 17 5.89 16.48 6.68
C ASP A 17 4.73 16.98 5.79
N PRO A 18 4.09 18.12 6.09
CA PRO A 18 2.98 18.66 5.29
C PRO A 18 3.28 18.81 3.79
N GLU A 19 4.54 18.95 3.38
CA GLU A 19 4.92 19.01 1.97
C GLU A 19 4.56 17.71 1.20
N LEU A 20 4.44 16.58 1.90
CA LEU A 20 4.03 15.30 1.31
C LEU A 20 2.53 15.24 0.97
N ALA A 21 1.70 16.09 1.61
CA ALA A 21 0.25 16.02 1.48
C ALA A 21 -0.23 16.28 0.05
N GLU A 22 0.35 17.27 -0.64
CA GLU A 22 -0.03 17.60 -2.02
C GLU A 22 0.31 16.45 -2.98
N GLY A 23 1.51 15.88 -2.85
CA GLY A 23 1.93 14.74 -3.66
C GLY A 23 1.05 13.52 -3.44
N ALA A 24 0.75 13.20 -2.17
CA ALA A 24 -0.15 12.10 -1.81
C ALA A 24 -1.56 12.32 -2.38
N ARG A 25 -2.09 13.54 -2.27
CA ARG A 25 -3.41 13.90 -2.79
C ARG A 25 -3.47 13.73 -4.30
N ASN A 26 -2.45 14.21 -5.02
CA ASN A 26 -2.38 14.06 -6.47
C ASN A 26 -2.27 12.59 -6.88
N ALA A 27 -1.48 11.78 -6.17
CA ALA A 27 -1.38 10.35 -6.44
C ALA A 27 -2.74 9.65 -6.33
N VAL A 28 -3.51 9.91 -5.27
CA VAL A 28 -4.79 9.26 -5.00
C VAL A 28 -5.92 9.77 -5.92
N PHE A 29 -6.12 11.09 -5.99
CA PHE A 29 -7.28 11.66 -6.67
C PHE A 29 -7.07 11.92 -8.16
N THR A 30 -5.83 12.16 -8.60
CA THR A 30 -5.51 12.51 -10.00
C THR A 30 -4.90 11.33 -10.73
N CYS A 31 -3.78 10.80 -10.24
CA CYS A 31 -3.03 9.75 -10.95
C CYS A 31 -3.79 8.42 -10.94
N LEU A 32 -4.22 7.98 -9.75
CA LEU A 32 -4.98 6.75 -9.58
C LEU A 32 -6.47 6.95 -9.82
N ALA A 33 -6.98 8.18 -9.69
CA ALA A 33 -8.41 8.52 -9.83
C ALA A 33 -9.31 7.56 -9.03
N VAL A 34 -9.00 7.43 -7.74
CA VAL A 34 -9.73 6.56 -6.80
C VAL A 34 -11.18 6.98 -6.69
N ARG A 35 -12.08 6.00 -6.68
CA ARG A 35 -13.52 6.18 -6.45
C ARG A 35 -13.92 5.61 -5.09
N ARG A 36 -15.04 6.11 -4.57
CA ARG A 36 -15.52 5.83 -3.21
C ARG A 36 -15.77 4.34 -2.95
N GLU A 37 -16.26 3.62 -3.96
CA GLU A 37 -16.71 2.24 -3.89
C GLU A 37 -15.59 1.23 -4.18
N GLU A 38 -14.38 1.71 -4.49
CA GLU A 38 -13.27 0.86 -4.90
C GLU A 38 -12.46 0.35 -3.72
N ARG A 39 -12.14 -0.94 -3.72
CA ARG A 39 -11.18 -1.53 -2.79
C ARG A 39 -9.78 -1.05 -3.13
N CYS A 40 -9.18 -0.35 -2.18
CA CYS A 40 -7.87 0.26 -2.28
C CYS A 40 -6.91 -0.40 -1.30
N VAL A 41 -5.72 -0.77 -1.78
CA VAL A 41 -4.66 -1.35 -0.93
C VAL A 41 -3.39 -0.50 -1.01
N LEU A 42 -2.95 0.03 0.13
CA LEU A 42 -1.65 0.69 0.29
C LEU A 42 -0.65 -0.28 0.92
N ILE A 43 0.56 -0.34 0.38
CA ILE A 43 1.66 -1.13 0.93
C ILE A 43 2.82 -0.17 1.22
N THR A 44 3.30 -0.10 2.45
CA THR A 44 4.46 0.71 2.85
C THR A 44 5.43 -0.11 3.69
N ASP A 45 6.50 0.51 4.18
CA ASP A 45 7.48 -0.11 5.07
C ASP A 45 7.93 0.88 6.16
N GLU A 46 8.69 0.40 7.14
CA GLU A 46 9.16 1.24 8.26
C GLU A 46 9.97 2.45 7.79
N SER A 47 10.75 2.29 6.72
CA SER A 47 11.59 3.36 6.18
C SER A 47 10.79 4.45 5.46
N ARG A 48 9.54 4.17 5.06
CA ARG A 48 8.66 5.04 4.29
C ARG A 48 7.38 5.41 5.00
N LEU A 49 7.30 5.22 6.32
CA LEU A 49 6.08 5.51 7.09
C LEU A 49 5.52 6.91 6.88
N SER A 50 6.35 7.94 6.78
CA SER A 50 5.87 9.32 6.57
C SER A 50 5.14 9.47 5.24
N ILE A 51 5.66 8.87 4.16
CA ILE A 51 5.01 8.83 2.85
C ILE A 51 3.76 7.94 2.90
N GLY A 52 3.87 6.77 3.55
CA GLY A 52 2.75 5.87 3.77
C GLY A 52 1.60 6.52 4.52
N ALA A 53 1.89 7.33 5.54
CA ALA A 53 0.91 8.07 6.33
C ALA A 53 0.20 9.14 5.50
N ALA A 54 0.97 9.93 4.74
CA ALA A 54 0.41 10.92 3.83
C ALA A 54 -0.53 10.28 2.79
N LEU A 55 -0.13 9.17 2.19
CA LEU A 55 -0.97 8.41 1.26
C LEU A 55 -2.20 7.81 1.95
N ALA A 56 -2.03 7.23 3.14
CA ALA A 56 -3.12 6.60 3.89
C ALA A 56 -4.23 7.60 4.23
N GLU A 57 -3.87 8.84 4.61
CA GLU A 57 -4.84 9.90 4.86
C GLU A 57 -5.71 10.17 3.62
N GLN A 58 -5.08 10.28 2.45
CA GLN A 58 -5.80 10.58 1.20
C GLN A 58 -6.64 9.40 0.71
N PHE A 59 -6.14 8.16 0.83
CA PHE A 59 -6.92 6.97 0.51
C PHE A 59 -8.12 6.78 1.44
N ALA A 60 -7.95 7.01 2.74
CA ALA A 60 -9.04 6.95 3.72
C ALA A 60 -10.12 8.00 3.46
N ALA A 61 -9.74 9.18 2.95
CA ALA A 61 -10.69 10.20 2.50
C ALA A 61 -11.37 9.84 1.17
N ALA A 62 -10.69 9.11 0.28
CA ALA A 62 -11.17 8.83 -1.07
C ALA A 62 -12.11 7.60 -1.16
N SER A 63 -11.87 6.55 -0.37
CA SER A 63 -12.58 5.27 -0.47
C SER A 63 -13.12 4.76 0.86
N GLU A 64 -14.31 4.17 0.85
CA GLU A 64 -14.91 3.44 1.99
C GLU A 64 -14.27 2.07 2.23
N HIS A 65 -13.49 1.58 1.28
CA HIS A 65 -12.91 0.23 1.27
C HIS A 65 -11.39 0.28 1.18
N PHE A 66 -10.78 0.97 2.14
CA PHE A 66 -9.33 1.14 2.20
C PHE A 66 -8.67 0.18 3.20
N THR A 67 -7.59 -0.47 2.79
CA THR A 67 -6.71 -1.26 3.65
C THR A 67 -5.25 -0.88 3.41
N ALA A 68 -4.44 -0.91 4.47
CA ALA A 68 -3.03 -0.62 4.38
C ALA A 68 -2.20 -1.67 5.11
N PHE A 69 -0.99 -1.92 4.61
CA PHE A 69 -0.03 -2.87 5.18
C PHE A 69 1.35 -2.22 5.33
N VAL A 70 2.02 -2.48 6.45
CA VAL A 70 3.45 -2.20 6.63
C VAL A 70 4.21 -3.51 6.47
N LEU A 71 5.10 -3.62 5.48
CA LEU A 71 5.77 -4.87 5.13
C LEU A 71 6.49 -5.51 6.32
N ASP A 72 7.20 -4.70 7.10
CA ASP A 72 7.99 -5.15 8.26
C ASP A 72 7.12 -5.75 9.38
N ASP A 73 5.84 -5.35 9.46
CA ASP A 73 4.88 -5.93 10.41
C ASP A 73 4.35 -7.30 9.92
N VAL A 74 4.32 -7.52 8.61
CA VAL A 74 3.71 -8.71 7.98
C VAL A 74 4.74 -9.83 7.79
N ALA A 75 5.97 -9.50 7.40
CA ALA A 75 7.02 -10.48 7.16
C ALA A 75 8.43 -9.91 7.36
N PRO A 76 9.40 -10.72 7.82
CA PRO A 76 10.78 -10.29 7.92
C PRO A 76 11.37 -10.02 6.53
N ARG A 77 12.25 -9.02 6.44
CA ARG A 77 12.91 -8.62 5.20
C ARG A 77 14.38 -9.12 5.14
N PRO A 78 14.92 -9.49 3.96
CA PRO A 78 14.28 -9.40 2.64
C PRO A 78 13.17 -10.44 2.44
N LEU A 79 12.10 -10.03 1.78
CA LEU A 79 10.96 -10.90 1.44
C LEU A 79 11.41 -12.09 0.58
N ARG A 80 11.09 -13.31 1.03
CA ARG A 80 11.34 -14.55 0.28
C ARG A 80 10.27 -14.86 -0.78
N GLY A 81 9.14 -14.18 -0.69
CA GLY A 81 7.96 -14.26 -1.55
C GLY A 81 7.01 -13.15 -1.15
N PHE A 82 6.01 -12.86 -1.97
CA PHE A 82 5.04 -11.82 -1.67
C PHE A 82 4.11 -12.27 -0.52
N PRO A 83 3.95 -11.47 0.56
CA PRO A 83 3.17 -11.91 1.71
C PRO A 83 1.73 -12.27 1.34
N ALA A 84 1.30 -13.48 1.72
CA ALA A 84 0.00 -14.03 1.32
C ALA A 84 -1.20 -13.19 1.77
N GLU A 85 -1.09 -12.53 2.93
CA GLU A 85 -2.13 -11.63 3.44
C GLU A 85 -2.33 -10.42 2.53
N ILE A 86 -1.23 -9.79 2.10
CA ILE A 86 -1.26 -8.65 1.18
C ILE A 86 -1.75 -9.13 -0.20
N ALA A 87 -1.28 -10.29 -0.65
CA ALA A 87 -1.72 -10.90 -1.90
C ALA A 87 -3.24 -11.12 -1.93
N ALA A 88 -3.81 -11.65 -0.84
CA ALA A 88 -5.25 -11.87 -0.71
C ALA A 88 -6.04 -10.55 -0.76
N ALA A 89 -5.56 -9.49 -0.10
CA ALA A 89 -6.20 -8.18 -0.17
C ALA A 89 -6.14 -7.58 -1.59
N MET A 90 -5.01 -7.77 -2.30
CA MET A 90 -4.85 -7.30 -3.67
C MET A 90 -5.74 -8.03 -4.68
N GLU A 91 -6.13 -9.28 -4.43
CA GLU A 91 -6.99 -10.02 -5.35
C GLU A 91 -8.33 -9.29 -5.58
N ASP A 92 -8.91 -8.68 -4.56
CA ASP A 92 -10.20 -8.01 -4.68
C ASP A 92 -10.11 -6.49 -4.87
N ALA A 93 -8.89 -5.96 -5.03
CA ALA A 93 -8.61 -4.54 -5.15
C ALA A 93 -8.73 -4.04 -6.59
N GLN A 94 -9.24 -2.81 -6.76
CA GLN A 94 -9.22 -2.08 -8.03
C GLN A 94 -8.04 -1.11 -8.11
N VAL A 95 -7.54 -0.65 -6.95
CA VAL A 95 -6.43 0.30 -6.87
C VAL A 95 -5.40 -0.19 -5.84
N THR A 96 -4.13 -0.12 -6.19
CA THR A 96 -3.02 -0.40 -5.27
C THR A 96 -1.95 0.68 -5.34
N CYS A 97 -1.28 0.94 -4.23
CA CYS A 97 -0.10 1.81 -4.17
C CYS A 97 1.00 1.16 -3.35
N TYR A 98 2.20 1.00 -3.93
CA TYR A 98 3.36 0.45 -3.26
C TYR A 98 4.36 1.58 -2.94
N ALA A 99 4.34 2.07 -1.70
CA ALA A 99 5.23 3.11 -1.21
C ALA A 99 6.23 2.53 -0.18
N ALA A 100 7.08 1.60 -0.64
CA ALA A 100 8.09 0.96 0.18
C ALA A 100 9.46 0.89 -0.53
N SER A 101 10.53 0.85 0.25
CA SER A 101 11.90 0.71 -0.23
C SER A 101 12.13 -0.67 -0.84
N ALA A 102 13.01 -0.76 -1.84
CA ALA A 102 13.41 -2.04 -2.43
C ALA A 102 14.65 -2.58 -1.71
N TRP A 103 14.65 -3.86 -1.32
CA TRP A 103 15.83 -4.52 -0.76
C TRP A 103 16.43 -5.52 -1.74
N ARG A 104 17.75 -5.73 -1.65
CA ARG A 104 18.44 -6.78 -2.39
C ARG A 104 17.84 -8.14 -2.01
N GLY A 105 17.45 -8.93 -3.02
CA GLY A 105 16.86 -10.26 -2.84
C GLY A 105 15.34 -10.30 -2.93
N GLU A 106 14.65 -9.16 -3.06
CA GLU A 106 13.18 -9.11 -3.08
C GLU A 106 12.56 -9.06 -4.48
N LEU A 107 13.35 -9.15 -5.55
CA LEU A 107 12.84 -9.14 -6.92
C LEU A 107 11.76 -10.22 -7.16
N PRO A 108 11.90 -11.48 -6.68
CA PRO A 108 10.84 -12.48 -6.82
C PRO A 108 9.50 -12.04 -6.21
N ALA A 109 9.52 -11.48 -4.99
CA ALA A 109 8.33 -10.96 -4.33
C ALA A 109 7.68 -9.81 -5.12
N ARG A 110 8.49 -8.95 -5.76
CA ARG A 110 7.98 -7.88 -6.64
C ARG A 110 7.34 -8.45 -7.90
N MET A 111 7.94 -9.48 -8.51
CA MET A 111 7.35 -10.15 -9.68
C MET A 111 6.02 -10.82 -9.35
N GLU A 112 5.90 -11.45 -8.17
CA GLU A 112 4.65 -12.04 -7.70
C GLU A 112 3.56 -10.98 -7.50
N MET A 113 3.88 -9.84 -6.88
CA MET A 113 2.97 -8.70 -6.74
C MET A 113 2.50 -8.17 -8.10
N THR A 114 3.42 -7.93 -9.03
CA THR A 114 3.09 -7.44 -10.38
C THR A 114 2.24 -8.45 -11.14
N ALA A 115 2.44 -9.76 -10.95
CA ALA A 115 1.57 -10.77 -11.52
C ALA A 115 0.11 -10.69 -11.01
N ILE A 116 -0.12 -10.16 -9.79
CA ILE A 116 -1.47 -9.85 -9.29
C ILE A 116 -2.04 -8.63 -10.01
N VAL A 117 -1.26 -7.54 -10.08
CA VAL A 117 -1.62 -6.31 -10.77
C VAL A 117 -2.04 -6.60 -12.22
N ASP A 118 -1.25 -7.38 -12.94
CA ASP A 118 -1.50 -7.70 -14.35
C ASP A 118 -2.74 -8.56 -14.54
N ARG A 119 -2.88 -9.65 -13.77
CA ARG A 119 -4.04 -10.57 -13.94
C ARG A 119 -5.36 -9.91 -13.54
N ARG A 120 -5.34 -9.05 -12.52
CA ARG A 120 -6.52 -8.34 -12.00
C ARG A 120 -6.77 -6.99 -12.66
N ARG A 121 -5.85 -6.54 -13.54
CA ARG A 121 -5.90 -5.24 -14.22
C ARG A 121 -6.02 -4.08 -13.22
N ILE A 122 -5.28 -4.17 -12.13
CA ILE A 122 -5.32 -3.19 -11.03
C ILE A 122 -4.67 -1.89 -11.50
N ARG A 123 -5.27 -0.74 -11.16
CA ARG A 123 -4.58 0.55 -11.26
C ARG A 123 -3.53 0.64 -10.16
N HIS A 124 -2.26 0.59 -10.55
CA HIS A 124 -1.15 0.42 -9.62
C HIS A 124 -0.16 1.60 -9.69
N ALA A 125 0.19 2.17 -8.53
CA ALA A 125 1.28 3.13 -8.37
C ALA A 125 2.42 2.52 -7.53
N HIS A 126 3.66 2.96 -7.76
CA HIS A 126 4.85 2.54 -7.01
C HIS A 126 5.89 3.66 -6.92
#